data_AF-A0A653T6W4-F1
#
_entry.id   AF-A0A653T6W4-F1
#
_cell.length_a   1.000
_cell.length_b   1.000
_cell.length_c   1.000
_cell.angle_alpha   90.00
_cell.angle_beta   90.00
_cell.angle_gamma   90.00
#
_symmetry.space_group_name_H-M   'P 1'
#
loop_
_entity.id
_entity.type
_entity.pdbx_description
1 polymer ?
#
loop_
_entity_poly.entity_id
_entity_poly.type
_entity_poly.pdbx_seq_one_letter_code
_entity_poly.pdbx_strand_id
1 'polypeptide(L)'
;MTEGFAAVPNWIIRDPSISRGAVSVFMALASRSGPGGIHPSQATLARELEVSERSVRRWLAELEERGLIQRVARRANSRGKGNGLPDGYTLHPNGKPQEGPAMGVRSVPKRPATGDVATGHSLQATPLIEEEPVKKNPGESDRTEELFEKFYEVYPRKVGKVDARKAFAKAARSTPAQYIVEGAARFAADPNLPEKQYIPHPSSWLNKGRWDDEPLPQRAEAAPQRGYVDDMEWAR
;
A
#
# COMPACT_ATOMS: atom_id res chain seq x y z
N MET A 1 -31.73 -1.30 2.32
CA MET A 1 -30.88 -0.86 1.21
C MET A 1 -29.52 -1.45 1.50
N THR A 2 -28.96 -2.29 0.64
CA THR A 2 -27.64 -2.87 0.88
C THR A 2 -26.63 -1.74 0.97
N GLU A 3 -26.06 -1.54 2.16
CA GLU A 3 -24.97 -0.58 2.40
C GLU A 3 -23.72 -1.10 1.68
N GLY A 4 -23.60 -0.75 0.40
CA GLY A 4 -22.40 -1.02 -0.38
C GLY A 4 -21.27 -0.09 0.05
N PHE A 5 -20.02 -0.56 -0.05
CA PHE A 5 -18.84 0.27 0.15
C PHE A 5 -18.22 0.63 -1.21
N ALA A 6 -17.64 1.82 -1.31
CA ALA A 6 -16.82 2.23 -2.44
C ALA A 6 -15.35 1.89 -2.15
N ALA A 7 -14.70 1.15 -3.04
CA ALA A 7 -13.25 0.94 -2.96
C ALA A 7 -12.55 2.08 -3.73
N VAL A 8 -11.68 2.83 -3.03
CA VAL A 8 -10.78 3.80 -3.65
C VAL A 8 -9.34 3.34 -3.43
N PRO A 9 -8.53 3.21 -4.51
CA PRO A 9 -7.12 2.89 -4.38
C PRO A 9 -6.37 3.86 -3.48
N ASN A 10 -5.53 3.32 -2.58
CA ASN A 10 -4.77 4.11 -1.61
C ASN A 10 -3.88 5.18 -2.25
N TRP A 11 -3.37 4.93 -3.45
CA TRP A 11 -2.53 5.88 -4.16
C TRP A 11 -3.30 7.15 -4.55
N ILE A 12 -4.59 7.06 -4.90
CA ILE A 12 -5.45 8.23 -5.21
C ILE A 12 -5.63 9.10 -3.98
N ILE A 13 -5.76 8.47 -2.80
CA ILE A 13 -5.91 9.17 -1.53
C ILE A 13 -4.59 9.80 -1.09
N ARG A 14 -3.45 9.14 -1.34
CA ARG A 14 -2.13 9.61 -0.87
C ARG A 14 -1.46 10.59 -1.81
N ASP A 15 -1.83 10.61 -3.08
CA ASP A 15 -1.26 11.53 -4.08
C ASP A 15 -1.67 12.98 -3.77
N PRO A 16 -0.71 13.86 -3.41
CA PRO A 16 -1.01 15.27 -3.11
C PRO A 16 -1.36 16.07 -4.36
N SER A 17 -1.07 15.56 -5.56
CA SER A 17 -1.40 16.24 -6.80
C SER A 17 -2.90 16.18 -7.12
N ILE A 18 -3.65 15.24 -6.52
CA ILE A 18 -5.10 15.11 -6.69
C ILE A 18 -5.81 15.94 -5.63
N SER A 19 -6.66 16.87 -6.07
CA SER A 19 -7.47 17.69 -5.18
C SER A 19 -8.38 16.83 -4.30
N ARG A 20 -8.52 17.19 -3.03
CA ARG A 20 -9.40 16.44 -2.10
C ARG A 20 -10.85 16.38 -2.57
N GLY A 21 -11.35 17.45 -3.18
CA GLY A 21 -12.67 17.44 -3.81
C GLY A 21 -12.79 16.49 -5.01
N ALA A 22 -11.71 16.30 -5.78
CA ALA A 22 -11.66 15.31 -6.85
C ALA A 22 -11.71 13.88 -6.29
N VAL A 23 -11.01 13.61 -5.17
CA VAL A 23 -11.14 12.34 -4.45
C VAL A 23 -12.58 12.11 -3.97
N SER A 24 -13.26 13.14 -3.44
CA SER A 24 -14.67 13.05 -3.03
C SER A 24 -15.62 12.74 -4.18
N VAL A 25 -15.43 13.38 -5.34
CA VAL A 25 -16.21 13.05 -6.54
C VAL A 25 -15.94 11.62 -7.01
N PHE A 26 -14.68 11.17 -7.00
CA PHE A 26 -14.33 9.79 -7.35
C PHE A 26 -15.00 8.79 -6.40
N MET A 27 -15.00 9.03 -5.09
CA MET A 27 -15.70 8.21 -4.10
C MET A 27 -17.20 8.11 -4.39
N ALA A 28 -17.86 9.25 -4.67
CA ALA A 28 -19.29 9.29 -4.99
C ALA A 28 -19.64 8.57 -6.30
N LEU A 29 -18.73 8.54 -7.27
CA LEU A 29 -18.88 7.74 -8.49
C LEU A 29 -18.65 6.25 -8.21
N ALA A 30 -17.62 5.91 -7.43
CA ALA A 30 -17.26 4.53 -7.10
C ALA A 30 -18.33 3.82 -6.26
N SER A 31 -19.01 4.52 -5.36
CA SER A 31 -20.13 3.97 -4.57
C SER A 31 -21.33 3.55 -5.42
N ARG A 32 -21.40 4.05 -6.67
CA ARG A 32 -22.48 3.79 -7.63
C ARG A 32 -22.05 2.83 -8.74
N SER A 33 -20.84 2.26 -8.65
CA SER A 33 -20.32 1.31 -9.63
C SER A 33 -21.10 -0.01 -9.54
N GLY A 34 -21.87 -0.32 -10.59
CA GLY A 34 -22.67 -1.53 -10.69
C GLY A 34 -23.06 -1.84 -12.13
N PRO A 35 -23.82 -2.93 -12.38
CA PRO A 35 -24.16 -3.41 -13.72
C PRO A 35 -24.91 -2.40 -14.60
N GLY A 36 -25.53 -1.38 -14.00
CA GLY A 36 -26.26 -0.30 -14.69
C GLY A 36 -25.39 0.86 -15.17
N GLY A 37 -24.08 0.83 -14.91
CA GLY A 37 -23.17 1.94 -15.18
C GLY A 37 -23.34 3.12 -14.23
N ILE A 38 -22.41 4.08 -14.29
CA ILE A 38 -22.39 5.24 -13.39
C ILE A 38 -22.90 6.45 -14.16
N HIS A 39 -24.09 6.95 -13.83
CA HIS A 39 -24.72 8.06 -14.55
C HIS A 39 -25.37 9.15 -13.66
N PRO A 40 -24.72 9.60 -12.57
CA PRO A 40 -25.24 10.71 -11.78
C PRO A 40 -25.14 12.04 -12.53
N SER A 41 -26.14 12.90 -12.36
CA SER A 41 -26.03 14.28 -12.84
C SER A 41 -25.05 15.07 -11.97
N GLN A 42 -24.44 16.12 -12.53
CA GLN A 42 -23.55 17.00 -11.77
C GLN A 42 -24.31 17.70 -10.62
N ALA A 43 -25.59 18.02 -10.80
CA ALA A 43 -26.45 18.54 -9.74
C ALA A 43 -26.66 17.53 -8.60
N THR A 44 -26.73 16.23 -8.92
CA THR A 44 -26.82 15.15 -7.93
C THR A 44 -25.54 15.07 -7.10
N LEU A 45 -24.36 15.11 -7.75
CA LEU A 45 -23.07 15.11 -7.06
C LEU A 45 -22.88 16.37 -6.22
N ALA A 46 -23.30 17.53 -6.74
CA ALA A 46 -23.24 18.81 -6.02
C ALA A 46 -24.06 18.77 -4.73
N ARG A 47 -25.29 18.26 -4.79
CA ARG A 47 -26.18 18.12 -3.62
C ARG A 47 -25.63 17.14 -2.59
N GLU A 48 -25.09 16.00 -3.04
CA GLU A 48 -24.57 14.95 -2.16
C GLU A 48 -23.27 15.35 -1.46
N LEU A 49 -22.39 16.05 -2.17
CA LEU A 49 -21.11 16.52 -1.63
C LEU A 49 -21.21 17.89 -0.96
N GLU A 50 -22.40 18.50 -0.94
CA GLU A 50 -22.67 19.84 -0.38
C GLU A 50 -21.78 20.94 -0.98
N VAL A 51 -21.58 20.89 -2.30
CA VAL A 51 -20.68 21.78 -3.05
C VAL A 51 -21.38 22.35 -4.28
N SER A 52 -20.84 23.43 -4.84
CA SER A 52 -21.38 24.01 -6.07
C SER A 52 -21.18 23.08 -7.29
N GLU A 53 -22.10 23.13 -8.26
CA GLU A 53 -21.92 22.43 -9.54
C GLU A 53 -20.63 22.86 -10.26
N ARG A 54 -20.20 24.11 -10.07
CA ARG A 54 -18.94 24.63 -10.64
C ARG A 54 -17.72 23.90 -10.06
N SER A 55 -17.74 23.59 -8.76
CA SER A 55 -16.70 22.78 -8.11
C SER A 55 -16.70 21.35 -8.63
N VAL A 56 -17.87 20.73 -8.76
CA VAL A 56 -18.00 19.39 -9.35
C VAL A 56 -17.45 19.36 -10.78
N ARG A 57 -17.80 20.34 -11.62
CA ARG A 57 -17.27 20.44 -13.00
C ARG A 57 -15.76 20.53 -13.03
N ARG A 58 -15.17 21.37 -12.17
CA ARG A 58 -13.72 21.53 -12.06
C ARG A 58 -13.05 20.20 -11.68
N TRP A 59 -13.58 19.50 -10.68
CA TRP A 59 -13.02 18.23 -10.22
C TRP A 59 -13.21 17.09 -11.20
N LEU A 60 -14.33 17.05 -11.93
CA LEU A 60 -14.52 16.10 -13.03
C LEU A 60 -13.50 16.32 -14.15
N ALA A 61 -13.23 17.57 -14.52
CA ALA A 61 -12.21 17.89 -15.52
C ALA A 61 -10.80 17.45 -15.05
N GLU A 62 -10.47 17.70 -13.78
CA GLU A 62 -9.20 17.27 -13.18
C GLU A 62 -9.04 15.74 -13.18
N LEU A 63 -10.09 15.00 -12.82
CA LEU A 63 -10.07 13.52 -12.85
C LEU A 63 -9.94 12.99 -14.29
N GLU A 64 -10.52 13.67 -15.27
CA GLU A 64 -10.49 13.28 -16.69
C GLU A 64 -9.11 13.54 -17.33
N GLU A 65 -8.50 14.68 -17.00
CA GLU A 65 -7.13 15.04 -17.38
C GLU A 65 -6.12 14.02 -16.87
N ARG A 66 -6.27 13.61 -15.61
CA ARG A 66 -5.44 12.57 -14.97
C ARG A 66 -5.77 11.15 -15.41
N GLY A 67 -6.87 10.98 -16.13
CA GLY A 67 -7.31 9.70 -16.63
C GLY A 67 -7.82 8.72 -15.59
N LEU A 68 -8.32 9.25 -14.49
CA LEU A 68 -9.02 8.51 -13.44
C LEU A 68 -10.48 8.24 -13.81
N ILE A 69 -11.05 9.10 -14.66
CA ILE A 69 -12.39 8.92 -15.21
C ILE A 69 -12.41 9.20 -16.71
N GLN A 70 -13.42 8.64 -17.38
CA GLN A 70 -13.80 9.01 -18.73
C GLN A 70 -15.29 9.37 -18.77
N ARG A 71 -15.62 10.52 -19.36
CA ARG A 71 -17.01 10.95 -19.53
C ARG A 71 -17.55 10.38 -20.83
N VAL A 72 -18.67 9.65 -20.76
CA VAL A 72 -19.33 9.04 -21.90
C VAL A 72 -20.64 9.77 -22.15
N ALA A 73 -20.70 10.52 -23.26
CA ALA A 73 -21.94 11.16 -23.69
C ALA A 73 -22.99 10.09 -24.00
N ARG A 74 -24.13 10.14 -23.31
CA ARG A 74 -25.25 9.24 -23.61
C ARG A 74 -26.01 9.79 -24.81
N ARG A 75 -25.97 9.06 -25.94
CA ARG A 75 -26.85 9.37 -27.07
C ARG A 75 -28.29 9.07 -26.64
N ALA A 76 -29.18 10.02 -26.86
CA ALA A 76 -30.60 9.74 -26.82
C ALA A 76 -30.93 8.74 -27.93
N ASN A 77 -31.79 7.77 -27.62
CA ASN A 77 -32.37 6.87 -28.59
C ASN A 77 -33.06 7.69 -29.69
N SER A 78 -33.08 7.18 -30.93
CA SER A 78 -33.49 7.81 -32.21
C SER A 78 -34.81 8.61 -32.30
N ARG A 79 -35.52 8.91 -31.20
CA ARG A 79 -36.79 9.66 -31.18
C ARG A 79 -36.80 10.86 -30.23
N GLY A 80 -35.68 11.54 -30.04
CA GLY A 80 -35.70 12.77 -29.25
C GLY A 80 -34.34 13.41 -29.09
N LYS A 81 -34.31 14.74 -29.24
CA LYS A 81 -33.17 15.63 -29.08
C LYS A 81 -32.38 15.28 -27.80
N GLY A 82 -31.14 14.81 -27.96
CA GLY A 82 -30.25 14.34 -26.89
C GLY A 82 -29.68 15.41 -25.97
N ASN A 83 -30.42 16.50 -25.72
CA ASN A 83 -30.02 17.54 -24.80
C ASN A 83 -30.71 17.30 -23.45
N GLY A 84 -30.07 16.56 -22.55
CA GLY A 84 -30.55 16.48 -21.16
C GLY A 84 -30.24 15.17 -20.41
N LEU A 85 -29.73 14.14 -21.07
CA LEU A 85 -29.31 12.93 -20.37
C LEU A 85 -27.97 13.21 -19.68
N PRO A 86 -27.84 12.99 -18.35
CA PRO A 86 -26.55 13.18 -17.68
C PRO A 86 -25.50 12.23 -18.26
N ASP A 87 -24.28 12.73 -18.38
CA ASP A 87 -23.14 11.96 -18.87
C ASP A 87 -22.93 10.70 -18.03
N GLY A 88 -22.56 9.61 -18.69
CA GLY A 88 -22.06 8.42 -18.02
C GLY A 88 -20.59 8.61 -17.63
N TYR A 89 -20.13 7.85 -16.65
CA TYR A 89 -18.75 7.85 -16.20
C TYR A 89 -18.20 6.42 -16.18
N THR A 90 -17.00 6.25 -16.73
CA THR A 90 -16.19 5.04 -16.56
C THR A 90 -15.04 5.36 -15.63
N LEU A 91 -14.82 4.54 -14.60
CA LEU A 91 -13.73 4.71 -13.64
C LEU A 91 -12.50 3.92 -14.07
N HIS A 92 -11.34 4.53 -13.93
CA HIS A 92 -10.03 3.95 -14.22
C HIS A 92 -9.14 4.04 -12.97
N PRO A 93 -9.40 3.23 -11.93
CA PRO A 93 -8.66 3.25 -10.67
C PRO A 93 -7.17 2.90 -10.80
N ASN A 94 -6.73 2.38 -11.96
CA ASN A 94 -5.34 2.06 -12.27
C ASN A 94 -4.78 2.89 -13.45
N GLY A 95 -5.44 3.99 -13.80
CA GLY A 95 -5.13 4.78 -15.00
C GLY A 95 -5.80 4.24 -16.27
N LYS A 96 -5.88 5.08 -17.32
CA LYS A 96 -6.49 4.69 -18.60
C LYS A 96 -5.77 3.44 -19.13
N PRO A 97 -6.47 2.35 -19.49
CA PRO A 97 -5.87 1.33 -20.33
C PRO A 97 -5.37 2.02 -21.58
N GLN A 98 -4.07 1.93 -21.85
CA GLN A 98 -3.51 2.43 -23.09
C GLN A 98 -4.25 1.72 -24.22
N GLU A 99 -5.07 2.46 -24.98
CA GLU A 99 -5.73 1.94 -26.18
C GLU A 99 -4.64 1.57 -27.19
N GLY A 100 -4.13 0.35 -27.08
CA GLY A 100 -3.52 -0.34 -28.21
C GLY A 100 -4.57 -0.48 -29.31
N PRO A 101 -4.17 -0.43 -30.60
CA PRO A 101 -5.12 -0.47 -31.69
C PRO A 101 -6.02 -1.70 -31.56
N ALA A 102 -7.32 -1.46 -31.67
CA ALA A 102 -8.39 -2.43 -31.48
C ALA A 102 -8.11 -3.74 -32.22
N MET A 103 -7.64 -4.76 -31.49
CA MET A 103 -7.61 -6.13 -31.95
C MET A 103 -8.71 -6.89 -31.21
N GLY A 104 -9.74 -7.25 -31.97
CA GLY A 104 -11.01 -7.74 -31.46
C GLY A 104 -10.86 -8.90 -30.47
N VAL A 105 -11.32 -8.68 -29.24
CA VAL A 105 -11.50 -9.75 -28.29
C VAL A 105 -12.76 -10.51 -28.69
N ARG A 106 -12.52 -11.63 -29.36
CA ARG A 106 -13.49 -12.70 -29.60
C ARG A 106 -14.16 -13.10 -28.28
N SER A 107 -15.48 -13.16 -28.31
CA SER A 107 -16.33 -13.80 -27.31
C SER A 107 -15.79 -15.18 -26.91
N VAL A 108 -15.54 -15.39 -25.62
CA VAL A 108 -15.37 -16.73 -25.05
C VAL A 108 -16.70 -17.14 -24.42
N PRO A 109 -17.26 -18.31 -24.76
CA PRO A 109 -18.57 -18.73 -24.30
C PRO A 109 -18.54 -19.26 -22.86
N LYS A 110 -19.68 -19.04 -22.19
CA LYS A 110 -20.14 -19.51 -20.90
C LYS A 110 -19.98 -21.05 -20.75
N ARG A 111 -19.50 -21.52 -19.60
CA ARG A 111 -19.70 -22.92 -19.12
C ARG A 111 -20.10 -22.94 -17.63
N PRO A 112 -20.78 -24.01 -17.18
CA PRO A 112 -21.90 -23.91 -16.24
C PRO A 112 -21.55 -24.35 -14.82
N ALA A 113 -22.51 -24.08 -13.93
CA ALA A 113 -22.53 -24.42 -12.52
C ALA A 113 -22.68 -25.92 -12.24
N THR A 114 -21.94 -26.42 -11.24
CA THR A 114 -22.25 -27.53 -10.30
C THR A 114 -21.03 -27.63 -9.37
N GLY A 115 -21.08 -27.84 -8.05
CA GLY A 115 -22.13 -28.06 -7.06
C GLY A 115 -21.48 -28.00 -5.66
N ASP A 116 -22.35 -28.01 -4.65
CA ASP A 116 -22.20 -28.15 -3.20
C ASP A 116 -20.82 -28.47 -2.60
N VAL A 117 -20.40 -27.71 -1.58
CA VAL A 117 -20.66 -28.04 -0.15
C VAL A 117 -20.21 -26.89 0.76
N ALA A 118 -21.13 -26.41 1.59
CA ALA A 118 -20.87 -25.50 2.70
C ALA A 118 -20.62 -26.30 3.98
N THR A 119 -19.43 -26.22 4.56
CA THR A 119 -19.22 -26.44 6.00
C THR A 119 -17.90 -25.81 6.43
N GLY A 120 -17.93 -24.88 7.39
CA GLY A 120 -16.70 -24.33 7.95
C GLY A 120 -16.97 -23.14 8.86
N HIS A 121 -16.96 -23.41 10.15
CA HIS A 121 -17.19 -22.45 11.22
C HIS A 121 -16.19 -21.28 11.22
N SER A 122 -16.71 -20.14 11.67
CA SER A 122 -15.99 -18.99 12.19
C SER A 122 -14.77 -19.37 13.03
N LEU A 123 -13.59 -18.94 12.58
CA LEU A 123 -12.47 -18.58 13.44
C LEU A 123 -11.88 -17.27 12.91
N GLN A 124 -11.93 -16.27 13.77
CA GLN A 124 -11.28 -14.96 13.72
C GLN A 124 -9.98 -14.95 12.90
N ALA A 125 -10.03 -14.44 11.67
CA ALA A 125 -8.84 -14.19 10.87
C ALA A 125 -8.31 -12.79 11.18
N THR A 126 -7.15 -12.74 11.83
CA THR A 126 -6.25 -11.58 11.77
C THR A 126 -6.00 -11.24 10.30
N PRO A 127 -5.98 -9.95 9.89
CA PRO A 127 -5.76 -9.60 8.50
C PRO A 127 -4.32 -9.96 8.12
N LEU A 128 -4.17 -11.14 7.51
CA LEU A 128 -2.95 -11.58 6.84
C LEU A 128 -2.76 -10.66 5.63
N ILE A 129 -1.71 -9.84 5.69
CA ILE A 129 -1.26 -9.01 4.58
C ILE A 129 -0.90 -9.94 3.43
N GLU A 130 -1.82 -10.11 2.49
CA GLU A 130 -1.58 -10.82 1.24
C GLU A 130 -1.04 -9.78 0.26
N GLU A 131 0.29 -9.59 0.28
CA GLU A 131 0.99 -8.82 -0.74
C GLU A 131 0.89 -9.56 -2.08
N GLU A 132 0.27 -8.93 -3.08
CA GLU A 132 0.23 -9.48 -4.42
C GLU A 132 1.64 -9.74 -4.99
N PRO A 133 1.86 -10.86 -5.70
CA PRO A 133 3.17 -11.27 -6.16
C PRO A 133 3.63 -10.39 -7.34
N VAL A 134 4.60 -9.52 -7.08
CA VAL A 134 5.38 -8.83 -8.12
C VAL A 134 6.13 -9.89 -8.94
N LYS A 135 5.91 -9.88 -10.25
CA LYS A 135 6.50 -10.81 -11.23
C LYS A 135 8.03 -10.85 -11.05
N LYS A 136 8.53 -12.00 -10.57
CA LYS A 136 9.93 -12.24 -10.27
C LYS A 136 10.65 -12.70 -11.54
N ASN A 137 11.69 -11.98 -11.95
CA ASN A 137 12.64 -12.52 -12.93
C ASN A 137 13.42 -13.67 -12.26
N PRO A 138 13.50 -14.87 -12.87
CA PRO A 138 14.06 -16.06 -12.22
C PRO A 138 15.57 -15.97 -11.89
N GLY A 139 16.29 -14.95 -12.37
CA GLY A 139 17.72 -14.75 -12.07
C GLY A 139 18.02 -13.88 -10.84
N GLU A 140 17.06 -13.11 -10.33
CA GLU A 140 17.29 -12.16 -9.22
C GLU A 140 17.10 -12.81 -7.84
N SER A 141 16.35 -13.91 -7.77
CA SER A 141 16.10 -14.66 -6.54
C SER A 141 17.36 -15.28 -5.95
N ASP A 142 18.21 -15.86 -6.79
CA ASP A 142 19.34 -16.66 -6.35
C ASP A 142 20.45 -15.76 -5.81
N ARG A 143 20.73 -14.65 -6.51
CA ARG A 143 21.67 -13.63 -6.03
C ARG A 143 21.22 -12.97 -4.73
N THR A 144 19.92 -12.78 -4.53
CA THR A 144 19.38 -12.23 -3.28
C THR A 144 19.54 -13.21 -2.11
N GLU A 145 19.40 -14.51 -2.36
CA GLU A 145 19.59 -15.55 -1.35
C GLU A 145 21.07 -15.68 -0.94
N GLU A 146 21.99 -15.65 -1.90
CA GLU A 146 23.43 -15.66 -1.62
C GLU A 146 23.86 -14.45 -0.78
N LEU A 147 23.32 -13.27 -1.08
CA LEU A 147 23.60 -12.05 -0.32
C LEU A 147 22.97 -12.09 1.07
N PHE A 148 21.80 -12.73 1.22
CA PHE A 148 21.21 -12.95 2.54
C PHE A 148 22.09 -13.85 3.42
N GLU A 149 22.64 -14.95 2.89
CA GLU A 149 23.50 -15.83 3.68
C GLU A 149 24.76 -15.09 4.15
N LYS A 150 25.37 -14.27 3.28
CA LYS A 150 26.50 -13.40 3.64
C LYS A 150 26.13 -12.40 4.74
N PHE A 151 24.97 -11.74 4.63
CA PHE A 151 24.46 -10.86 5.68
C PHE A 151 24.32 -11.62 7.02
N TYR A 152 23.72 -12.81 6.99
CA TYR A 152 23.45 -13.58 8.19
C TYR A 152 24.73 -14.14 8.83
N GLU A 153 25.75 -14.43 8.02
CA GLU A 153 27.05 -14.89 8.50
C GLU A 153 27.80 -13.82 9.29
N VAL A 154 27.78 -12.58 8.77
CA VAL A 154 28.48 -11.41 9.33
C VAL A 154 27.78 -10.85 10.57
N TYR A 155 26.47 -11.03 10.69
CA TYR A 155 25.70 -10.42 11.77
C TYR A 155 26.08 -10.98 13.16
N PRO A 156 26.37 -10.14 14.17
CA PRO A 156 26.95 -10.54 15.46
C PRO A 156 26.01 -11.38 16.34
N ARG A 157 24.69 -11.31 16.11
CA ARG A 157 23.66 -12.07 16.83
C ARG A 157 22.76 -12.84 15.86
N LYS A 158 22.97 -14.14 15.73
CA LYS A 158 22.23 -15.01 14.80
C LYS A 158 20.93 -15.54 15.43
N VAL A 159 19.86 -14.75 15.39
CA VAL A 159 18.54 -15.13 15.92
C VAL A 159 17.46 -14.96 14.85
N GLY A 160 16.55 -15.94 14.70
CA GLY A 160 15.37 -15.82 13.84
C GLY A 160 15.68 -15.77 12.34
N LYS A 161 16.43 -16.75 11.81
CA LYS A 161 16.86 -16.80 10.39
C LYS A 161 15.70 -16.62 9.39
N VAL A 162 14.55 -17.24 9.65
CA VAL A 162 13.37 -17.16 8.76
C VAL A 162 12.81 -15.74 8.70
N ASP A 163 12.68 -15.08 9.84
CA ASP A 163 12.16 -13.70 9.90
C ASP A 163 13.18 -12.71 9.34
N ALA A 164 14.46 -12.94 9.57
CA ALA A 164 15.54 -12.17 8.96
C ALA A 164 15.53 -12.30 7.43
N ARG A 165 15.29 -13.50 6.89
CA ARG A 165 15.19 -13.74 5.45
C ARG A 165 14.04 -12.96 4.82
N LYS A 166 12.86 -12.98 5.46
CA LYS A 166 11.70 -12.21 5.02
C LYS A 166 11.98 -10.70 5.05
N ALA A 167 12.59 -10.21 6.13
CA ALA A 167 12.96 -8.80 6.28
C ALA A 167 14.02 -8.37 5.25
N PHE A 168 14.99 -9.25 4.93
CA PHE A 168 16.04 -8.99 3.94
C PHE A 168 15.47 -8.92 2.54
N ALA A 169 14.62 -9.88 2.17
CA ALA A 169 13.93 -9.87 0.88
C ALA A 169 13.05 -8.61 0.72
N LYS A 170 12.43 -8.14 1.81
CA LYS A 170 11.67 -6.88 1.81
C LYS A 170 12.57 -5.67 1.63
N ALA A 171 13.69 -5.58 2.35
CA ALA A 171 14.64 -4.47 2.24
C ALA A 171 15.31 -4.41 0.86
N ALA A 172 15.64 -5.58 0.29
CA ALA A 172 16.23 -5.73 -1.05
C ALA A 172 15.33 -5.22 -2.19
N ARG A 173 14.02 -5.02 -1.95
CA ARG A 173 13.11 -4.42 -2.94
C ARG A 173 13.36 -2.91 -3.15
N SER A 174 13.87 -2.23 -2.13
CA SER A 174 14.05 -0.77 -2.14
C SER A 174 15.51 -0.35 -2.09
N THR A 175 16.40 -1.21 -1.58
CA THR A 175 17.82 -0.93 -1.39
C THR A 175 18.65 -2.07 -2.00
N PRO A 176 19.76 -1.79 -2.70
CA PRO A 176 20.63 -2.84 -3.21
C PRO A 176 21.06 -3.81 -2.11
N ALA A 177 20.82 -5.11 -2.29
CA ALA A 177 21.13 -6.13 -1.28
C ALA A 177 22.61 -6.14 -0.84
N GLN A 178 23.53 -5.73 -1.72
CA GLN A 178 24.95 -5.56 -1.39
C GLN A 178 25.17 -4.45 -0.36
N TYR A 179 24.49 -3.32 -0.49
CA TYR A 179 24.60 -2.19 0.44
C TYR A 179 24.15 -2.58 1.86
N ILE A 180 23.11 -3.42 1.96
CA ILE A 180 22.60 -3.95 3.22
C ILE A 180 23.65 -4.85 3.91
N VAL A 181 24.32 -5.72 3.12
CA VAL A 181 25.39 -6.60 3.63
C VAL A 181 26.58 -5.78 4.13
N GLU A 182 26.97 -4.73 3.40
CA GLU A 182 28.04 -3.82 3.79
C GLU A 182 27.71 -3.07 5.09
N GLY A 183 26.47 -2.56 5.23
CA GLY A 183 26.01 -1.93 6.46
C GLY A 183 26.06 -2.88 7.66
N ALA A 184 25.69 -4.14 7.46
CA ALA A 184 25.79 -5.16 8.51
C ALA A 184 27.23 -5.48 8.90
N ALA A 185 28.15 -5.48 7.93
CA ALA A 185 29.59 -5.65 8.19
C ALA A 185 30.18 -4.48 8.99
N ARG A 186 29.79 -3.23 8.66
CA ARG A 186 30.17 -2.05 9.43
C ARG A 186 29.65 -2.12 10.86
N PHE A 187 28.38 -2.50 11.03
CA PHE A 187 27.78 -2.69 12.34
C PHE A 187 28.48 -3.79 13.14
N ALA A 188 28.84 -4.92 12.52
CA ALA A 188 29.54 -6.01 13.22
C ALA A 188 30.99 -5.64 13.62
N ALA A 189 31.63 -4.73 12.88
CA ALA A 189 33.00 -4.28 13.11
C ALA A 189 33.11 -3.11 14.10
N ASP A 190 32.00 -2.54 14.56
CA ASP A 190 32.01 -1.39 15.48
C ASP A 190 32.57 -1.79 16.87
N PRO A 191 33.65 -1.14 17.36
CA PRO A 191 34.25 -1.43 18.66
C PRO A 191 33.32 -1.17 19.86
N ASN A 192 32.27 -0.36 19.70
CA ASN A 192 31.33 0.00 20.75
C ASN A 192 30.11 -0.94 20.84
N LEU A 193 30.23 -2.16 20.30
CA LEU A 193 29.13 -3.11 20.29
C LEU A 193 28.66 -3.47 21.71
N PRO A 194 27.36 -3.32 22.03
CA PRO A 194 26.84 -3.74 23.31
C PRO A 194 26.91 -5.26 23.44
N GLU A 195 26.76 -5.77 24.67
CA GLU A 195 26.70 -7.22 24.91
C GLU A 195 25.69 -7.90 23.99
N LYS A 196 25.96 -9.16 23.59
CA LYS A 196 25.18 -9.92 22.60
C LYS A 196 23.67 -9.90 22.85
N GLN A 197 23.23 -9.82 24.10
CA GLN A 197 21.82 -9.76 24.48
C GLN A 197 21.11 -8.44 24.13
N TYR A 198 21.84 -7.32 24.07
CA TYR A 198 21.33 -5.99 23.70
C TYR A 198 21.52 -5.66 22.22
N ILE A 199 22.25 -6.50 21.47
CA ILE A 199 22.33 -6.40 20.02
C ILE A 199 20.95 -6.69 19.42
N PRO A 200 20.41 -5.80 18.56
CA PRO A 200 19.10 -6.00 17.95
C PRO A 200 19.08 -7.30 17.13
N HIS A 201 17.92 -7.95 17.06
CA HIS A 201 17.75 -9.10 16.19
C HIS A 201 17.94 -8.69 14.72
N PRO A 202 18.51 -9.53 13.86
CA PRO A 202 18.77 -9.19 12.46
C PRO A 202 17.50 -8.76 11.71
N SER A 203 16.35 -9.38 12.01
CA SER A 203 15.05 -8.98 11.47
C SER A 203 14.64 -7.55 11.90
N SER A 204 14.86 -7.19 13.16
CA SER A 204 14.55 -5.85 13.69
C SER A 204 15.50 -4.80 13.11
N TRP A 205 16.77 -5.13 12.96
CA TRP A 205 17.79 -4.26 12.36
C TRP A 205 17.46 -3.96 10.89
N LEU A 206 17.09 -4.99 10.11
CA LEU A 206 16.65 -4.84 8.71
C LEU A 206 15.34 -4.05 8.60
N ASN A 207 14.34 -4.35 9.42
CA ASN A 207 13.05 -3.63 9.36
C ASN A 207 13.16 -2.14 9.71
N LYS A 208 14.16 -1.77 10.51
CA LYS A 208 14.40 -0.38 10.93
C LYS A 208 15.33 0.40 10.00
N GLY A 209 15.85 -0.20 8.93
CA GLY A 209 16.71 0.52 7.98
C GLY A 209 18.12 0.83 8.49
N ARG A 210 18.62 0.08 9.48
CA ARG A 210 19.83 0.44 10.23
C ARG A 210 21.15 0.25 9.50
N TRP A 211 21.12 -0.10 8.21
CA TRP A 211 22.30 -0.12 7.36
C TRP A 211 22.83 1.30 7.06
N ASP A 212 22.01 2.32 7.29
CA ASP A 212 22.34 3.75 7.12
C ASP A 212 22.52 4.50 8.45
N ASP A 213 22.44 3.80 9.58
CA ASP A 213 22.64 4.41 10.90
C ASP A 213 24.10 4.89 11.06
N GLU A 214 24.28 6.06 11.66
CA GLU A 214 25.59 6.58 12.08
C GLU A 214 26.26 5.64 13.12
N PRO A 215 27.61 5.59 13.18
CA PRO A 215 28.35 4.71 14.10
C PRO A 215 27.90 4.90 15.56
N LEU A 216 27.87 3.82 16.33
CA LEU A 216 27.33 3.88 17.70
C LEU A 216 28.17 4.85 18.53
N PRO A 217 27.53 5.79 19.26
CA PRO A 217 28.26 6.72 20.12
C PRO A 217 29.06 5.93 21.16
N GLN A 218 30.27 6.42 21.46
CA GLN A 218 31.17 5.79 22.43
C GLN A 218 30.42 5.57 23.74
N ARG A 219 30.39 4.33 24.22
CA ARG A 219 29.72 3.98 25.47
C ARG A 219 30.42 4.73 26.59
N ALA A 220 29.77 5.75 27.14
CA ALA A 220 30.19 6.35 28.40
C ALA A 220 30.12 5.25 29.46
N GLU A 221 31.26 4.93 30.07
CA GLU A 221 31.32 4.00 31.20
C GLU A 221 30.30 4.47 32.24
N ALA A 222 29.43 3.54 32.64
CA ALA A 222 28.31 3.84 33.52
C ALA A 222 28.81 4.54 34.79
N ALA A 223 28.43 5.81 34.96
CA ALA A 223 28.62 6.51 36.21
C ALA A 223 27.99 5.66 37.34
N PRO A 224 28.68 5.46 38.47
CA PRO A 224 28.17 4.61 39.54
C PRO A 224 26.81 5.13 39.99
N GLN A 225 25.82 4.24 39.94
CA GLN A 225 24.45 4.53 40.36
C GLN A 225 24.49 5.11 41.77
N ARG A 226 24.16 6.40 41.88
CA ARG A 226 24.07 7.13 43.13
C ARG A 226 23.01 6.42 43.97
N GLY A 227 23.46 5.73 45.02
CA GLY A 227 22.62 4.91 45.89
C GLY A 227 21.41 5.69 46.37
N TYR A 228 20.25 5.04 46.29
CA TYR A 228 19.02 5.47 46.92
C TYR A 228 19.27 5.52 48.43
N VAL A 229 19.43 6.73 48.98
CA VAL A 229 19.40 6.96 50.42
C VAL A 229 17.94 6.93 50.85
N ASP A 230 17.60 5.90 51.60
CA ASP A 230 16.30 5.71 52.23
C ASP A 230 16.21 6.67 53.43
N ASP A 231 15.82 7.93 53.18
CA ASP A 231 15.46 8.86 54.25
C ASP A 231 13.96 8.68 54.58
N MET A 232 13.69 7.63 55.36
CA MET A 232 12.53 7.51 56.24
C MET A 232 12.56 8.65 57.26
N GLU A 233 11.81 9.73 57.03
CA GLU A 233 11.23 10.55 58.11
C GLU A 233 10.16 11.50 57.54
N TRP A 234 8.90 11.06 57.53
CA TRP A 234 7.75 11.97 57.46
C TRP A 234 6.96 11.91 58.76
N ALA A 235 7.34 12.85 59.63
CA ALA A 235 6.55 13.65 60.56
C ALA A 235 5.55 12.94 61.52
N ARG A 236 5.89 13.12 62.81
CA ARG A 236 5.06 13.04 64.01
C ARG A 236 3.66 13.61 63.88
#